data_AF-A0A957TNX1-F1
#
_entry.id   AF-A0A957TNX1-F1
#
_cell.length_a   1.000
_cell.length_b   1.000
_cell.length_c   1.000
_cell.angle_alpha   90.00
_cell.angle_beta   90.00
_cell.angle_gamma   90.00
#
_symmetry.space_group_name_H-M   'P 1'
#
loop_
_entity.id
_entity.type
_entity.pdbx_description
1 polymer ?
#
loop_
_entity_poly.entity_id
_entity_poly.type
_entity_poly.pdbx_seq_one_letter_code
_entity_poly.pdbx_strand_id
1 'polypeptide(L)'
;MTNPLRSDQDYELFIYTLAERFPSIHHTTLTFVRRGAGLARVAGEIHFARGFRIVVRERLLYHRLPMLIDWYGYEVWQGDEKRYWYDPQPHPHEPSLQETHPLHKHVPPDIKHNRVVAPGMSFTEPNLPKLIQEVESLLK
;
A
#
# COMPACT_ATOMS: atom_id res chain seq x y z
N MET A 1 18.18 -6.38 -4.57
CA MET A 1 16.84 -6.94 -4.85
C MET A 1 16.33 -6.34 -6.13
N THR A 2 15.78 -7.16 -7.02
CA THR A 2 15.16 -6.73 -8.29
C THR A 2 13.97 -5.82 -7.99
N ASN A 3 13.84 -4.70 -8.70
CA ASN A 3 12.68 -3.80 -8.57
C ASN A 3 11.38 -4.58 -8.84
N PRO A 4 10.46 -4.73 -7.86
CA PRO A 4 9.20 -5.45 -8.06
C PRO A 4 8.33 -4.88 -9.18
N LEU A 5 8.38 -3.57 -9.42
CA LEU A 5 7.59 -2.93 -10.48
C LEU A 5 8.21 -3.09 -11.87
N ARG A 6 9.26 -3.92 -12.04
CA ARG A 6 9.87 -4.16 -13.35
C ARG A 6 8.89 -4.77 -14.36
N SER A 7 8.06 -5.73 -13.95
CA SER A 7 7.06 -6.40 -14.79
C SER A 7 5.92 -6.98 -13.95
N ASP A 8 4.77 -7.30 -14.57
CA ASP A 8 3.61 -7.90 -13.90
C ASP A 8 3.95 -9.20 -13.17
N GLN A 9 4.79 -10.03 -13.79
CA GLN A 9 5.28 -11.28 -13.20
C GLN A 9 6.19 -11.02 -11.98
N ASP A 10 7.05 -10.01 -12.03
CA ASP A 10 7.92 -9.65 -10.90
C ASP A 10 7.09 -9.14 -9.72
N TYR A 11 6.06 -8.33 -9.97
CA TYR A 11 5.21 -7.82 -8.91
C TYR A 11 4.30 -8.90 -8.32
N GLU A 12 3.76 -9.78 -9.17
CA GLU A 12 2.98 -10.94 -8.72
C GLU A 12 3.82 -11.87 -7.84
N LEU A 13 5.04 -12.20 -8.25
CA LEU A 13 5.97 -12.97 -7.43
C LEU A 13 6.32 -12.22 -6.13
N PHE A 14 6.51 -10.90 -6.20
CA PHE A 14 6.78 -10.09 -5.04
C PHE A 14 5.65 -10.19 -3.99
N ILE A 15 4.39 -10.03 -4.38
CA ILE A 15 3.28 -10.08 -3.40
C ILE A 15 3.11 -11.48 -2.79
N TYR A 16 3.35 -12.54 -3.56
CA TYR A 16 3.22 -13.92 -3.07
C TYR A 16 4.40 -14.37 -2.21
N THR A 17 5.53 -13.66 -2.27
CA THR A 17 6.71 -13.92 -1.43
C THR A 17 6.84 -12.94 -0.25
N LEU A 18 5.80 -12.14 0.05
CA LEU A 18 5.86 -11.18 1.16
C LEU A 18 6.10 -11.86 2.51
N ALA A 19 5.39 -12.95 2.81
CA ALA A 19 5.53 -13.64 4.10
C ALA A 19 6.93 -14.27 4.29
N GLU A 20 7.61 -14.64 3.20
CA GLU A 20 8.99 -15.13 3.25
C GLU A 20 9.99 -14.00 3.55
N ARG A 21 9.69 -12.77 3.11
CA ARG A 21 10.56 -11.59 3.25
C ARG A 21 10.34 -10.83 4.56
N PHE A 22 9.12 -10.88 5.11
CA PHE A 22 8.72 -10.16 6.31
C PHE A 22 8.16 -11.16 7.33
N PRO A 23 9.01 -11.65 8.27
CA PRO A 23 8.60 -12.65 9.26
C PRO A 23 7.47 -12.20 10.21
N SER A 24 7.19 -10.90 10.27
CA SER A 24 6.07 -10.34 11.03
C SER A 24 4.69 -10.64 10.43
N ILE A 25 4.64 -11.00 9.14
CA ILE A 25 3.41 -11.38 8.44
C ILE A 25 3.04 -12.79 8.86
N HIS A 26 1.87 -12.95 9.49
CA HIS A 26 1.31 -14.25 9.84
C HIS A 26 0.59 -14.90 8.67
N HIS A 27 -0.13 -14.10 7.88
CA HIS A 27 -0.91 -14.57 6.75
C HIS A 27 -1.17 -13.44 5.75
N THR A 28 -1.32 -13.78 4.47
CA THR A 28 -1.70 -12.86 3.40
C THR A 28 -2.75 -13.48 2.50
N THR A 29 -3.76 -12.70 2.13
CA THR A 29 -4.81 -13.05 1.16
C THR A 29 -4.69 -12.25 -0.14
N LEU A 30 -3.57 -11.54 -0.32
CA LEU A 30 -3.36 -10.74 -1.52
C LEU A 30 -3.47 -11.60 -2.78
N THR A 31 -4.19 -11.08 -3.77
CA THR A 31 -4.31 -11.68 -5.09
C THR A 31 -3.88 -10.69 -6.15
N PHE A 32 -3.15 -11.16 -7.17
CA PHE A 32 -2.85 -10.39 -8.37
C PHE A 32 -3.81 -10.81 -9.47
N VAL A 33 -4.74 -9.93 -9.86
CA VAL A 33 -5.73 -10.25 -10.89
C VAL A 33 -5.56 -9.33 -12.09
N ARG A 34 -5.12 -9.90 -13.21
CA ARG A 34 -5.06 -9.23 -14.51
C ARG A 34 -6.47 -8.91 -15.01
N ARG A 35 -6.67 -7.68 -15.45
CA ARG A 35 -7.91 -7.11 -15.98
C ARG A 35 -7.68 -6.61 -17.41
N GLY A 36 -7.28 -7.52 -18.29
CA GLY A 36 -6.98 -7.24 -19.70
C GLY A 36 -5.48 -7.19 -19.99
N ALA A 37 -5.11 -6.52 -21.08
CA ALA A 37 -3.75 -6.56 -21.61
C ALA A 37 -2.73 -5.65 -20.88
N GLY A 38 -3.19 -4.75 -20.01
CA GLY A 38 -2.33 -3.70 -19.45
C GLY A 38 -2.68 -3.19 -18.06
N LEU A 39 -3.62 -3.84 -17.38
CA LEU A 39 -4.18 -3.42 -16.10
C LEU A 39 -4.28 -4.62 -15.17
N ALA A 40 -3.78 -4.51 -13.95
CA ALA A 40 -3.99 -5.49 -12.88
C ALA A 40 -4.58 -4.81 -11.65
N ARG A 41 -5.21 -5.61 -10.81
CA ARG A 41 -5.60 -5.23 -9.46
C ARG A 41 -4.90 -6.13 -8.47
N VAL A 42 -4.37 -5.52 -7.40
CA VAL A 42 -3.93 -6.25 -6.22
C VAL A 42 -4.90 -5.93 -5.09
N ALA A 43 -5.48 -6.96 -4.49
CA ALA A 43 -6.40 -6.78 -3.39
C ALA A 43 -6.35 -7.95 -2.41
N GLY A 44 -6.59 -7.65 -1.14
CA GLY A 44 -6.63 -8.62 -0.05
C GLY A 44 -6.14 -7.98 1.24
N GLU A 45 -5.73 -8.82 2.17
CA GLU A 45 -5.30 -8.41 3.50
C GLU A 45 -3.95 -9.03 3.83
N ILE A 46 -3.14 -8.30 4.60
CA ILE A 46 -1.92 -8.78 5.23
C ILE A 46 -2.15 -8.75 6.74
N HIS A 47 -2.05 -9.89 7.40
CA HIS A 47 -2.32 -10.04 8.83
C HIS A 47 -1.02 -10.19 9.62
N PHE A 48 -1.03 -9.58 10.80
CA PHE A 48 0.08 -9.51 11.73
C PHE A 48 -0.37 -9.95 13.13
N ALA A 49 0.58 -10.03 14.06
CA ALA A 49 0.29 -10.20 15.48
C ALA A 49 -0.56 -9.05 16.05
N ARG A 50 -1.07 -9.25 17.29
CA ARG A 50 -1.82 -8.23 18.07
C ARG A 50 -3.07 -7.68 17.34
N GLY A 51 -3.62 -8.46 16.41
CA GLY A 51 -4.83 -8.11 15.66
C GLY A 51 -4.61 -7.04 14.58
N PHE A 52 -3.36 -6.72 14.22
CA PHE A 52 -3.08 -5.78 13.14
C PHE A 52 -3.35 -6.41 11.77
N ARG A 53 -3.96 -5.65 10.88
CA ARG A 53 -4.09 -6.00 9.46
C ARG A 53 -3.94 -4.79 8.55
N ILE A 54 -3.37 -5.00 7.37
CA ILE A 54 -3.36 -4.03 6.27
C ILE A 54 -4.36 -4.53 5.23
N VAL A 55 -5.40 -3.76 4.96
CA VAL A 55 -6.28 -3.97 3.80
C VAL A 55 -5.66 -3.25 2.62
N VAL A 56 -5.37 -4.00 1.55
CA VAL A 56 -4.67 -3.51 0.37
C VAL A 56 -5.62 -3.45 -0.82
N ARG A 57 -5.59 -2.34 -1.55
CA ARG A 57 -6.18 -2.20 -2.88
C ARG A 57 -5.22 -1.41 -3.74
N GLU A 58 -4.71 -2.01 -4.82
CA GLU A 58 -3.87 -1.34 -5.80
C GLU A 58 -4.41 -1.57 -7.19
N ARG A 59 -4.15 -0.59 -8.06
CA ARG A 59 -4.33 -0.70 -9.50
C ARG A 59 -3.00 -0.44 -10.17
N LEU A 60 -2.62 -1.37 -11.04
CA LEU A 60 -1.30 -1.44 -11.66
C LEU A 60 -1.45 -1.35 -13.17
N LEU A 61 -0.70 -0.45 -13.80
CA LEU A 61 -0.59 -0.32 -15.24
C LEU A 61 0.70 -0.97 -15.72
N TYR A 62 0.59 -2.05 -16.51
CA TYR A 62 1.74 -2.84 -17.00
C TYR A 62 1.81 -2.94 -18.53
N HIS A 63 1.06 -2.12 -19.25
CA HIS A 63 1.15 -2.03 -20.72
C HIS A 63 2.49 -1.45 -21.22
N ARG A 64 3.28 -0.86 -20.32
CA ARG A 64 4.66 -0.40 -20.51
C ARG A 64 5.48 -0.78 -19.29
N LEU A 65 6.78 -0.95 -19.48
CA LEU A 65 7.73 -1.28 -18.42
C LEU A 65 8.63 -0.07 -18.10
N PRO A 66 9.00 0.18 -16.84
CA PRO A 66 8.47 -0.51 -15.64
C PRO A 66 6.97 -0.22 -15.47
N MET A 67 6.28 -1.13 -14.79
CA MET A 67 4.87 -0.90 -14.46
C MET A 67 4.75 0.25 -13.46
N LEU A 68 3.54 0.80 -13.35
CA LEU A 68 3.23 1.85 -12.39
C LEU A 68 2.04 1.46 -11.54
N ILE A 69 2.03 1.93 -10.30
CA ILE A 69 0.81 2.05 -9.51
C ILE A 69 0.12 3.31 -10.04
N ASP A 70 -1.13 3.23 -10.46
CA ASP A 70 -1.89 4.42 -10.89
C ASP A 70 -3.01 4.79 -9.91
N TRP A 71 -3.31 3.89 -8.98
CA TRP A 71 -4.20 4.14 -7.85
C TRP A 71 -3.90 3.14 -6.73
N TYR A 72 -4.04 3.58 -5.49
CA TYR A 72 -3.97 2.70 -4.33
C TYR A 72 -4.95 3.13 -3.23
N GLY A 73 -5.21 2.23 -2.30
CA GLY A 73 -5.86 2.48 -1.03
C GLY A 73 -5.35 1.45 -0.03
N TYR A 74 -4.71 1.93 1.04
CA TYR A 74 -4.16 1.07 2.09
C TYR A 74 -4.79 1.45 3.42
N GLU A 75 -5.42 0.51 4.10
CA GLU A 75 -6.00 0.77 5.42
C GLU A 75 -5.32 -0.10 6.47
N VAL A 76 -4.89 0.51 7.58
CA VAL A 76 -4.34 -0.23 8.71
C VAL A 76 -5.35 -0.28 9.83
N TRP A 77 -5.63 -1.50 10.28
CA TRP A 77 -6.59 -1.79 11.33
C TRP A 77 -5.91 -2.52 12.48
N GLN A 78 -6.45 -2.36 13.69
CA GLN A 78 -6.14 -3.16 14.87
C GLN A 78 -7.45 -3.67 15.47
N GLY A 79 -7.73 -4.97 15.34
CA GLY A 79 -9.07 -5.50 15.63
C GLY A 79 -10.12 -4.85 14.72
N ASP A 80 -11.09 -4.15 15.33
CA ASP A 80 -12.16 -3.44 14.62
C ASP A 80 -11.90 -1.92 14.50
N GLU A 81 -10.76 -1.44 14.98
CA GLU A 81 -10.40 -0.03 14.93
C GLU A 81 -9.52 0.26 13.70
N LYS A 82 -9.99 1.13 12.80
CA LYS A 82 -9.16 1.68 11.72
C LYS A 82 -8.18 2.71 12.30
N ARG A 83 -6.90 2.39 12.28
CA ARG A 83 -5.82 3.20 12.88
C ARG A 83 -5.38 4.33 11.96
N TYR A 84 -5.21 4.06 10.67
CA TYR A 84 -4.87 5.04 9.65
C TYR A 84 -5.15 4.48 8.25
N TRP A 85 -5.18 5.34 7.23
CA TRP A 85 -5.16 4.89 5.84
C TRP A 85 -4.36 5.82 4.94
N TYR A 86 -4.07 5.34 3.73
CA TYR A 86 -3.41 6.08 2.68
C TYR A 86 -4.24 5.99 1.41
N ASP A 87 -4.40 7.11 0.72
CA ASP A 87 -4.97 7.17 -0.61
C ASP A 87 -4.35 8.34 -1.41
N PRO A 88 -4.48 8.33 -2.75
CA PRO A 88 -3.95 9.38 -3.60
C PRO A 88 -5.03 10.40 -4.04
N GLN A 89 -6.08 10.63 -3.25
CA GLN A 89 -7.06 11.67 -3.59
C GLN A 89 -6.36 13.05 -3.60
N PRO A 90 -6.43 13.82 -4.69
CA PRO A 90 -5.75 15.10 -4.76
C PRO A 90 -6.43 16.16 -3.88
N HIS A 91 -5.61 16.88 -3.12
CA HIS A 91 -6.02 18.02 -2.28
C HIS A 91 -5.20 19.28 -2.66
N PRO A 92 -5.39 19.84 -3.87
CA PRO A 92 -4.53 20.89 -4.42
C PRO A 92 -4.60 22.22 -3.63
N HIS A 93 -5.64 22.41 -2.82
CA HIS A 93 -5.84 23.62 -2.02
C HIS A 93 -5.36 23.49 -0.57
N GLU A 94 -4.70 22.38 -0.22
CA GLU A 94 -4.12 22.16 1.11
C GLU A 94 -2.57 22.29 1.02
N PRO A 95 -1.98 23.45 1.41
CA PRO A 95 -0.54 23.69 1.29
C PRO A 95 0.30 22.69 2.09
N SER A 96 -0.21 22.21 3.23
CA SER A 96 0.45 21.24 4.10
C SER A 96 0.65 19.86 3.47
N LEU A 97 -0.05 19.54 2.38
CA LEU A 97 0.04 18.24 1.70
C LEU A 97 0.84 18.30 0.38
N GLN A 98 1.33 19.48 0.00
CA GLN A 98 1.98 19.68 -1.30
C GLN A 98 3.28 18.90 -1.45
N GLU A 99 4.00 18.65 -0.35
CA GLU A 99 5.29 17.95 -0.37
C GLU A 99 5.21 16.55 -0.97
N THR A 100 4.10 15.84 -0.71
CA THR A 100 3.87 14.48 -1.22
C THR A 100 2.67 14.39 -2.15
N HIS A 101 2.12 15.51 -2.62
CA HIS A 101 0.89 15.53 -3.42
C HIS A 101 0.96 14.56 -4.63
N PRO A 102 -0.09 13.75 -4.90
CA PRO A 102 -1.39 13.66 -4.20
C PRO A 102 -1.40 12.67 -3.01
N LEU A 103 -0.24 12.12 -2.66
CA LEU A 103 -0.06 11.07 -1.69
C LEU A 103 -0.19 11.65 -0.28
N HIS A 104 -1.10 11.10 0.51
CA HIS A 104 -1.28 11.53 1.89
C HIS A 104 -1.76 10.37 2.76
N LYS A 105 -1.70 10.61 4.07
CA LYS A 105 -2.09 9.67 5.11
C LYS A 105 -3.15 10.30 5.99
N HIS A 106 -4.15 9.51 6.34
CA HIS A 106 -5.21 9.86 7.27
C HIS A 106 -4.92 9.26 8.64
N VAL A 107 -4.91 10.09 9.69
CA VAL A 107 -4.53 9.69 11.06
C VAL A 107 -5.47 10.26 12.12
N PRO A 108 -5.60 9.64 13.32
CA PRO A 108 -6.37 10.21 14.43
C PRO A 108 -5.70 11.48 14.99
N PRO A 109 -6.45 12.35 15.70
CA PRO A 109 -7.92 12.32 15.87
C PRO A 109 -8.66 12.71 14.58
N ASP A 110 -9.95 12.39 14.50
CA ASP A 110 -10.81 12.65 13.33
C ASP A 110 -10.15 12.27 11.99
N ILE A 111 -9.90 10.97 11.84
CA ILE A 111 -9.19 10.37 10.72
C ILE A 111 -9.75 10.75 9.34
N LYS A 112 -11.02 11.18 9.24
CA LYS A 112 -11.62 11.64 7.97
C LYS A 112 -11.16 13.04 7.55
N HIS A 113 -10.74 13.87 8.50
CA HIS A 113 -10.36 15.26 8.27
C HIS A 113 -8.89 15.54 8.59
N ASN A 114 -8.22 14.68 9.35
CA ASN A 114 -6.83 14.83 9.74
C ASN A 114 -5.89 14.09 8.78
N ARG A 115 -5.30 14.87 7.87
CA ARG A 115 -4.40 14.42 6.81
C ARG A 115 -2.99 14.91 7.08
N VAL A 116 -2.02 14.06 6.85
CA VAL A 116 -0.59 14.39 6.90
C VAL A 116 0.09 13.91 5.61
N VAL A 117 1.25 14.49 5.30
CA VAL A 117 2.09 14.02 4.20
C VAL A 117 2.40 12.53 4.36
N ALA A 118 2.58 11.83 3.24
CA ALA A 118 2.91 10.40 3.22
C ALA A 118 4.30 10.13 2.60
N PRO A 119 5.40 10.52 3.27
CA PRO A 119 6.74 10.28 2.74
C PRO A 119 7.00 8.79 2.50
N GLY A 120 7.47 8.47 1.29
CA GLY A 120 7.79 7.10 0.90
C GLY A 120 6.61 6.30 0.35
N MET A 121 5.41 6.87 0.24
CA MET A 121 4.43 6.39 -0.74
C MET A 121 4.86 6.84 -2.13
N SER A 122 4.50 6.08 -3.15
CA SER A 122 4.92 6.32 -4.52
C SER A 122 3.95 5.67 -5.52
N PHE A 123 4.00 6.19 -6.75
CA PHE A 123 3.40 5.54 -7.92
C PHE A 123 4.42 4.73 -8.74
N THR A 124 5.71 4.94 -8.49
CA THR A 124 6.81 4.36 -9.26
C THR A 124 7.67 3.40 -8.43
N GLU A 125 7.35 3.23 -7.15
CA GLU A 125 8.01 2.33 -6.21
C GLU A 125 6.97 1.47 -5.46
N PRO A 126 7.31 0.24 -5.02
CA PRO A 126 6.38 -0.60 -4.29
C PRO A 126 6.11 -0.03 -2.89
N ASN A 127 4.85 0.23 -2.56
CA ASN A 127 4.46 0.81 -1.27
C ASN A 127 4.37 -0.21 -0.13
N LEU A 128 4.08 -1.49 -0.44
CA LEU A 128 3.85 -2.53 0.57
C LEU A 128 5.00 -2.69 1.59
N PRO A 129 6.29 -2.68 1.21
CA PRO A 129 7.39 -2.76 2.18
C PRO A 129 7.33 -1.66 3.24
N LYS A 130 7.00 -0.42 2.84
CA LYS A 130 6.93 0.72 3.76
C LYS A 130 5.76 0.55 4.75
N LEU A 131 4.60 0.09 4.27
CA LEU A 131 3.43 -0.17 5.09
C LEU A 131 3.67 -1.31 6.09
N ILE A 132 4.32 -2.38 5.64
CA ILE A 132 4.68 -3.53 6.49
C ILE A 132 5.63 -3.08 7.60
N GLN A 133 6.70 -2.36 7.26
CA GLN A 133 7.66 -1.82 8.24
C GLN A 133 7.01 -0.87 9.25
N GLU A 134 6.03 -0.08 8.81
CA GLU A 134 5.28 0.79 9.70
C GLU A 134 4.47 -0.02 10.72
N VAL A 135 3.75 -1.07 10.29
CA VAL A 135 3.05 -1.97 11.22
C VAL A 135 4.03 -2.69 12.15
N GLU A 136 5.16 -3.17 11.64
CA GLU A 136 6.22 -3.80 12.46
C GLU A 136 6.70 -2.88 13.60
N SER A 137 6.79 -1.57 13.35
CA SER A 137 7.16 -0.60 14.38
C SER A 137 6.14 -0.48 15.52
N LEU A 138 4.87 -0.80 15.25
CA LEU A 138 3.76 -0.80 16.22
C LEU A 138 3.63 -2.12 16.98
N LEU A 139 4.26 -3.20 16.48
CA LEU A 139 4.27 -4.51 17.12
C LEU A 139 5.32 -4.61 18.23
N LYS A 140 6.36 -3.78 18.17
CA LYS A 140 7.35 -3.59 19.24
C LYS A 140 6.69 -3.12 20.53
#